data_AF-A0A2T8HZ22-F1
#
_entry.id   AF-A0A2T8HZ22-F1
#
_cell.length_a   1.000
_cell.length_b   1.000
_cell.length_c   1.000
_cell.angle_alpha   90.00
_cell.angle_beta   90.00
_cell.angle_gamma   90.00
#
_symmetry.space_group_name_H-M   'P 1'
#
loop_
_entity.id
_entity.type
_entity.pdbx_description
1 polymer ?
#
loop_
_entity_poly.entity_id
_entity_poly.type
_entity_poly.pdbx_seq_one_letter_code
_entity_poly.pdbx_strand_id
1 'polypeptide(L)'
;MNKTYCLAGVLSLLLATSASAQEFGWSAELGANLAHSGGTSEPTVNGAVELTFGGAFVGAEFETLYQDPTDNAEFTLSLGYGAELAPDVALTGTYARTYLDNSGFDSHEVGLALDFPIMDRTSGTFEVVRDLTARATDVSFGAEFEANDRFTYSALVGHDGADVYGEAGVSYAFNEMTSASLLIEVAEGAKPTINLGLTIALGS
;
A
#
# COMPACT_ATOMS: atom_id res chain seq x y z
N MET A 1 15.39 -17.58 0.42
CA MET A 1 14.75 -16.64 -0.52
C MET A 1 14.25 -15.53 0.35
N ASN A 2 14.87 -14.35 0.25
CA ASN A 2 14.48 -13.19 1.03
C ASN A 2 13.12 -12.76 0.48
N LYS A 3 12.11 -12.70 1.36
CA LYS A 3 10.80 -12.16 1.04
C LYS A 3 11.04 -10.70 0.66
N THR A 4 10.92 -10.39 -0.62
CA THR A 4 10.81 -8.99 -1.05
C THR A 4 9.44 -8.58 -0.56
N TYR A 5 9.40 -7.72 0.46
CA TYR A 5 8.19 -7.03 0.87
C TYR A 5 7.81 -6.13 -0.31
N CYS A 6 7.06 -6.67 -1.27
CA CYS A 6 6.38 -5.84 -2.23
C CYS A 6 5.41 -5.02 -1.39
N LEU A 7 5.68 -3.72 -1.35
CA LEU A 7 4.78 -2.65 -0.95
C LEU A 7 3.52 -2.65 -1.86
N ALA A 8 2.85 -3.79 -2.00
CA ALA A 8 1.53 -3.91 -2.61
C ALA A 8 0.47 -3.15 -1.78
N GLY A 9 0.81 -2.71 -0.57
CA GLY A 9 0.00 -1.87 0.31
C GLY A 9 0.00 -0.37 0.00
N VAL A 10 0.69 0.11 -1.05
CA VAL A 10 0.72 1.57 -1.34
C VAL A 10 -0.56 2.08 -2.04
N LEU A 11 -1.55 1.23 -2.33
CA LEU A 11 -2.83 1.69 -2.92
C LEU A 11 -4.05 1.63 -2.00
N SER A 12 -3.87 1.57 -0.68
CA SER A 12 -4.96 1.80 0.28
C SER A 12 -4.82 3.09 1.11
N LEU A 13 -3.76 3.90 0.91
CA LEU A 13 -3.56 5.14 1.68
C LEU A 13 -4.34 6.37 1.19
N LEU A 14 -5.17 6.24 0.17
CA LEU A 14 -6.13 7.29 -0.19
C LEU A 14 -7.53 6.80 0.14
N LEU A 15 -7.95 7.00 1.40
CA LEU A 15 -9.28 7.48 1.80
C LEU A 15 -9.35 7.58 3.34
N ALA A 16 -8.41 8.30 3.97
CA ALA A 16 -8.77 8.99 5.20
C ALA A 16 -9.75 10.10 4.81
N THR A 17 -11.03 9.76 4.66
CA THR A 17 -12.09 10.76 4.56
C THR A 17 -12.02 11.59 5.82
N SER A 18 -11.76 12.89 5.64
CA SER A 18 -11.84 13.89 6.70
C SER A 18 -13.07 13.62 7.55
N ALA A 19 -12.85 13.32 8.83
CA ALA A 19 -13.91 13.00 9.78
C ALA A 19 -14.81 14.23 9.99
N SER A 20 -15.80 14.40 9.13
CA SER A 20 -16.89 15.33 9.32
C SER A 20 -18.21 14.56 9.10
N ALA A 21 -18.96 14.40 10.19
CA ALA A 21 -20.13 13.53 10.37
C ALA A 21 -19.83 12.02 10.43
N GLN A 22 -20.58 11.30 11.28
CA GLN A 22 -20.53 9.84 11.44
C GLN A 22 -21.09 9.13 10.20
N GLU A 23 -20.37 9.22 9.08
CA GLU A 23 -20.74 8.56 7.85
C GLU A 23 -20.09 7.20 7.77
N PHE A 24 -20.88 6.22 7.36
CA PHE A 24 -20.39 4.90 7.00
C PHE A 24 -19.85 4.99 5.58
N GLY A 25 -18.57 4.65 5.40
CA GLY A 25 -17.93 4.50 4.10
C GLY A 25 -17.53 3.05 3.84
N TRP A 26 -17.36 2.70 2.58
CA TRP A 26 -16.77 1.43 2.18
C TRP A 26 -16.01 1.60 0.88
N SER A 27 -14.94 0.84 0.70
CA SER A 27 -14.23 0.75 -0.56
C SER A 27 -13.97 -0.71 -0.92
N ALA A 28 -13.85 -1.00 -2.21
CA ALA A 28 -13.42 -2.31 -2.66
C ALA A 28 -12.65 -2.20 -3.98
N GLU A 29 -11.61 -3.01 -4.14
CA GLU A 29 -10.81 -3.06 -5.36
C GLU A 29 -10.30 -4.45 -5.71
N LEU A 30 -9.97 -4.62 -6.98
CA LEU A 30 -9.27 -5.78 -7.52
C LEU A 30 -8.10 -5.31 -8.38
N GLY A 31 -6.94 -5.92 -8.18
CA GLY A 31 -5.73 -5.62 -8.92
C GLY A 31 -5.11 -6.86 -9.57
N ALA A 32 -4.36 -6.61 -10.64
CA ALA A 32 -3.47 -7.59 -11.25
C ALA A 32 -2.13 -6.93 -11.54
N ASN A 33 -1.05 -7.60 -11.14
CA ASN A 33 0.30 -7.07 -11.23
C ASN A 33 1.22 -8.04 -11.97
N LEU A 34 2.27 -7.49 -12.56
CA LEU A 34 3.38 -8.25 -13.13
C LEU A 34 4.68 -7.60 -12.67
N ALA A 35 5.28 -8.16 -11.62
CA ALA A 35 6.61 -7.78 -11.19
C ALA A 35 7.66 -8.47 -12.07
N HIS A 36 8.69 -7.74 -12.48
CA HIS A 36 9.84 -8.28 -13.19
C HIS A 36 11.13 -7.86 -12.49
N SER A 37 11.91 -8.84 -12.06
CA SER A 37 13.22 -8.62 -11.45
C SER A 37 14.21 -9.69 -11.90
N GLY A 38 15.38 -9.25 -12.34
CA GLY A 38 16.51 -10.14 -12.58
C GLY A 38 16.30 -11.27 -13.58
N GLY A 39 15.36 -11.14 -14.52
CA GLY A 39 15.03 -12.14 -15.54
C GLY A 39 13.82 -13.02 -15.20
N THR A 40 13.22 -12.85 -14.02
CA THR A 40 12.00 -13.54 -13.60
C THR A 40 10.82 -12.59 -13.65
N SER A 41 9.64 -13.10 -14.04
CA SER A 41 8.39 -12.37 -13.99
C SER A 41 7.38 -13.08 -13.09
N GLU A 42 6.76 -12.33 -12.19
CA GLU A 42 5.91 -12.82 -11.11
C GLU A 42 4.54 -12.13 -11.22
N PRO A 43 3.55 -12.80 -11.83
CA PRO A 43 2.18 -12.30 -11.87
C PRO A 43 1.49 -12.51 -10.52
N THR A 44 0.82 -11.47 -10.02
CA THR A 44 -0.07 -11.56 -8.85
C THR A 44 -1.44 -10.98 -9.14
N VAL A 45 -2.44 -11.46 -8.42
CA VAL A 45 -3.79 -10.89 -8.35
C VAL A 45 -4.05 -10.56 -6.90
N ASN A 46 -4.60 -9.38 -6.65
CA ASN A 46 -4.94 -8.94 -5.31
C ASN A 46 -6.35 -8.33 -5.27
N GLY A 47 -6.82 -8.10 -4.06
CA GLY A 47 -8.01 -7.32 -3.83
C GLY A 47 -8.17 -6.93 -2.38
N ALA A 48 -8.85 -5.82 -2.18
CA ALA A 48 -9.02 -5.21 -0.88
C ALA A 48 -10.48 -4.80 -0.68
N VAL A 49 -10.93 -4.81 0.57
CA VAL A 49 -12.16 -4.18 1.01
C VAL A 49 -11.91 -3.44 2.32
N GLU A 50 -12.45 -2.24 2.45
CA GLU A 50 -12.39 -1.47 3.67
C GLU A 50 -13.78 -0.97 4.06
N LEU A 51 -14.06 -0.95 5.37
CA LEU A 51 -15.22 -0.30 5.95
C LEU A 51 -14.74 0.80 6.90
N THR A 52 -15.30 2.00 6.76
CA THR A 52 -14.93 3.17 7.58
C THR A 52 -16.14 3.72 8.34
N PHE A 53 -15.89 4.19 9.57
CA PHE A 53 -16.89 4.86 10.39
C PHE A 53 -16.25 5.79 11.42
N GLY A 54 -16.49 7.09 11.28
CA GLY A 54 -16.05 8.08 12.27
C GLY A 54 -14.53 8.09 12.53
N GLY A 55 -13.75 7.93 11.47
CA GLY A 55 -12.28 7.82 11.51
C GLY A 55 -11.76 6.41 11.78
N ALA A 56 -12.56 5.51 12.34
CA ALA A 56 -12.17 4.11 12.50
C ALA A 56 -12.34 3.35 11.18
N PHE A 57 -11.48 2.37 10.91
CA PHE A 57 -11.62 1.48 9.77
C PHE A 57 -11.30 0.02 10.10
N VAL A 58 -11.86 -0.88 9.31
CA VAL A 58 -11.48 -2.30 9.25
C VAL A 58 -11.31 -2.69 7.79
N GLY A 59 -10.22 -3.37 7.48
CA GLY A 59 -9.87 -3.79 6.12
C GLY A 59 -9.57 -5.29 6.04
N ALA A 60 -9.76 -5.82 4.85
CA ALA A 60 -9.30 -7.15 4.49
C ALA A 60 -8.71 -7.11 3.08
N GLU A 61 -7.53 -7.68 2.94
CA GLU A 61 -6.78 -7.77 1.68
C GLU A 61 -6.45 -9.23 1.41
N PHE A 62 -6.37 -9.58 0.13
CA PHE A 62 -5.81 -10.85 -0.32
C PHE A 62 -4.84 -10.61 -1.48
N GLU A 63 -3.83 -11.45 -1.59
CA GLU A 63 -2.92 -11.50 -2.73
C GLU A 63 -2.54 -12.95 -3.06
N THR A 64 -2.41 -13.27 -4.35
CA THR A 64 -1.89 -14.57 -4.78
C THR A 64 -0.37 -14.62 -4.71
N LEU A 65 0.18 -15.72 -4.23
CA LEU A 65 1.62 -15.94 -4.13
C LEU A 65 2.14 -16.71 -5.35
N TYR A 66 3.03 -16.10 -6.13
CA TYR A 66 3.54 -16.71 -7.34
C TYR A 66 4.58 -17.80 -7.05
N GLN A 67 4.28 -19.03 -7.45
CA GLN A 67 5.18 -20.19 -7.33
C GLN A 67 5.72 -20.45 -5.91
N ASP A 68 5.02 -19.98 -4.87
CA ASP A 68 5.35 -20.40 -3.53
C ASP A 68 5.07 -21.92 -3.38
N PRO A 69 6.01 -22.70 -2.82
CA PRO A 69 5.89 -24.16 -2.77
C PRO A 69 4.86 -24.67 -1.75
N THR A 70 4.42 -23.81 -0.82
CA THR A 70 3.58 -24.19 0.31
C THR A 70 2.24 -23.47 0.29
N ASP A 71 2.24 -22.20 -0.08
CA ASP A 71 1.11 -21.30 0.00
C ASP A 71 0.73 -20.78 -1.39
N ASN A 72 -0.54 -20.49 -1.63
CA ASN A 72 -1.04 -19.95 -2.89
C ASN A 72 -1.56 -18.53 -2.73
N ALA A 73 -1.86 -18.12 -1.50
CA ALA A 73 -2.41 -16.81 -1.20
C ALA A 73 -2.04 -16.34 0.20
N GLU A 74 -1.96 -15.03 0.32
CA GLU A 74 -1.82 -14.30 1.56
C GLU A 74 -3.09 -13.49 1.81
N PHE A 75 -3.47 -13.36 3.07
CA PHE A 75 -4.61 -12.58 3.54
C PHE A 75 -4.18 -11.68 4.68
N THR A 76 -4.49 -10.39 4.57
CA THR A 76 -4.20 -9.39 5.60
C THR A 76 -5.52 -8.85 6.16
N LEU A 77 -5.62 -8.78 7.48
CA LEU A 77 -6.72 -8.13 8.18
C LEU A 77 -6.18 -6.91 8.90
N SER A 78 -6.76 -5.75 8.62
CA SER A 78 -6.34 -4.48 9.20
C SER A 78 -7.46 -3.85 10.02
N LEU A 79 -7.07 -3.08 11.03
CA LEU A 79 -7.95 -2.16 11.73
C LEU A 79 -7.15 -0.91 12.09
N GLY A 80 -7.79 0.24 12.06
CA GLY A 80 -7.09 1.47 12.38
C GLY A 80 -8.01 2.64 12.68
N TYR A 81 -7.37 3.79 12.85
CA TYR A 81 -8.03 5.05 13.12
C TYR A 81 -7.26 6.21 12.48
N GLY A 82 -7.95 6.97 11.64
CA GLY A 82 -7.50 8.23 11.06
C GLY A 82 -8.09 9.43 11.79
N ALA A 83 -7.26 10.45 12.02
CA ALA A 83 -7.65 11.72 12.62
C ALA A 83 -7.09 12.89 11.82
N GLU A 84 -7.95 13.86 11.48
CA GLU A 84 -7.52 15.14 10.94
C GLU A 84 -6.94 16.01 12.07
N LEU A 85 -5.67 16.39 11.94
CA LEU A 85 -4.96 17.21 12.93
C LEU A 85 -5.09 18.71 12.61
N ALA A 86 -5.13 19.04 11.33
CA ALA A 86 -5.30 20.37 10.76
C ALA A 86 -5.83 20.22 9.32
N PRO A 87 -6.28 21.30 8.65
CA PRO A 87 -6.68 21.23 7.25
C PRO A 87 -5.60 20.54 6.40
N ASP A 88 -6.01 19.50 5.68
CA ASP A 88 -5.17 18.66 4.80
C ASP A 88 -4.05 17.88 5.53
N VAL A 89 -4.02 17.87 6.86
CA VAL A 89 -3.04 17.10 7.64
C VAL A 89 -3.75 16.02 8.45
N ALA A 90 -3.43 14.75 8.18
CA ALA A 90 -4.04 13.59 8.82
C ALA A 90 -2.99 12.68 9.47
N LEU A 91 -3.36 12.08 10.60
CA LEU A 91 -2.59 11.03 11.25
C LEU A 91 -3.41 9.76 11.29
N THR A 92 -2.85 8.67 10.77
CA THR A 92 -3.48 7.36 10.74
C THR A 92 -2.66 6.37 11.54
N GLY A 93 -3.31 5.61 12.41
CA GLY A 93 -2.71 4.48 13.12
C GLY A 93 -3.37 3.17 12.73
N THR A 94 -2.56 2.16 12.45
CA THR A 94 -3.01 0.87 11.90
C THR A 94 -2.44 -0.30 12.70
N TYR A 95 -3.21 -1.36 12.81
CA TYR A 95 -2.74 -2.68 13.20
C TYR A 95 -3.18 -3.71 12.16
N ALA A 96 -2.24 -4.51 11.66
CA ALA A 96 -2.50 -5.52 10.66
C ALA A 96 -2.02 -6.90 11.12
N ARG A 97 -2.71 -7.95 10.64
CA ARG A 97 -2.32 -9.35 10.81
C ARG A 97 -2.40 -10.06 9.48
N THR A 98 -1.35 -10.80 9.15
CA THR A 98 -1.19 -11.49 7.89
C THR A 98 -1.20 -13.00 8.09
N TYR A 99 -1.85 -13.70 7.17
CA TYR A 99 -2.03 -15.14 7.18
C TYR A 99 -1.81 -15.71 5.78
N LEU A 100 -1.22 -16.89 5.72
CA LEU A 100 -1.03 -17.69 4.51
C LEU A 100 -2.07 -18.82 4.49
N ASP A 101 -2.54 -19.19 3.30
CA ASP A 101 -3.64 -20.15 3.12
C ASP A 101 -3.36 -21.56 3.71
N ASN A 102 -2.11 -22.03 3.68
CA ASN A 102 -1.73 -23.35 4.21
C ASN A 102 -0.87 -23.26 5.48
N SER A 103 0.02 -22.28 5.56
CA SER A 103 0.95 -22.10 6.69
C SER A 103 0.32 -21.37 7.88
N GLY A 104 -0.80 -20.68 7.69
CA GLY A 104 -1.51 -19.97 8.75
C GLY A 104 -0.86 -18.63 9.09
N PHE A 105 -0.77 -18.27 10.37
CA PHE A 105 -0.27 -16.96 10.78
C PHE A 105 1.19 -16.73 10.33
N ASP A 106 1.44 -15.60 9.65
CA ASP A 106 2.78 -15.20 9.20
C ASP A 106 3.33 -14.03 10.03
N SER A 107 2.64 -12.89 10.01
CA SER A 107 3.13 -11.65 10.62
C SER A 107 2.02 -10.80 11.26
N HIS A 108 2.44 -9.82 12.06
CA HIS A 108 1.58 -8.74 12.50
C HIS A 108 2.39 -7.48 12.75
N GLU A 109 1.76 -6.34 12.53
CA GLU A 109 2.46 -5.05 12.54
C GLU A 109 1.58 -3.93 13.05
N VAL A 110 2.23 -2.87 13.50
CA VAL A 110 1.59 -1.60 13.84
C VAL A 110 2.21 -0.49 13.00
N GLY A 111 1.38 0.36 12.42
CA GLY A 111 1.77 1.47 11.56
C GLY A 111 1.30 2.82 12.11
N LEU A 112 2.07 3.86 11.82
CA LEU A 112 1.66 5.26 11.95
C LEU A 112 2.04 6.00 10.68
N ALA A 113 1.08 6.65 10.04
CA ALA A 113 1.27 7.47 8.84
C ALA A 113 0.80 8.91 9.10
N LEU A 114 1.62 9.88 8.71
CA LEU A 114 1.30 11.31 8.74
C LEU A 114 1.24 11.83 7.30
N ASP A 115 0.06 12.20 6.87
CA ASP A 115 -0.23 12.76 5.56
C ASP A 115 -0.29 14.29 5.63
N PHE A 116 0.29 14.98 4.65
CA PHE A 116 0.33 16.44 4.61
C PHE A 116 0.51 17.00 3.20
N PRO A 117 -0.01 18.21 2.90
CA PRO A 117 0.27 18.89 1.65
C PRO A 117 1.70 19.41 1.64
N ILE A 118 2.38 19.25 0.52
CA ILE A 118 3.67 19.88 0.22
C ILE A 118 3.43 21.17 -0.59
N MET A 119 2.56 21.09 -1.60
CA MET A 119 2.10 22.18 -2.46
C MET A 119 0.75 21.79 -3.09
N ASP A 120 0.11 22.69 -3.85
CA ASP A 120 -1.28 22.55 -4.35
C ASP A 120 -1.64 21.21 -5.02
N ARG A 121 -0.66 20.52 -5.60
CA ARG A 121 -0.86 19.24 -6.32
C ARG A 121 0.11 18.16 -5.88
N THR A 122 0.71 18.35 -4.71
CA THR A 122 1.68 17.42 -4.16
C THR A 122 1.41 17.17 -2.70
N SER A 123 1.17 15.92 -2.36
CA SER A 123 1.07 15.42 -1.00
C SER A 123 2.35 14.67 -0.61
N GLY A 124 2.58 14.57 0.68
CA GLY A 124 3.61 13.72 1.25
C GLY A 124 3.04 12.88 2.38
N THR A 125 3.62 11.70 2.56
CA THR A 125 3.30 10.79 3.65
C THR A 125 4.60 10.40 4.33
N PHE A 126 4.67 10.57 5.64
CA PHE A 126 5.73 10.00 6.47
C PHE A 126 5.16 8.82 7.25
N GLU A 127 5.79 7.67 7.13
CA GLU A 127 5.30 6.43 7.73
C GLU A 127 6.35 5.75 8.61
N VAL A 128 5.88 5.16 9.71
CA VAL A 128 6.66 4.26 10.54
C VAL A 128 5.85 2.98 10.75
N VAL A 129 6.38 1.85 10.32
CA VAL A 129 5.78 0.53 10.51
C VAL A 129 6.68 -0.33 11.38
N ARG A 130 6.09 -1.03 12.34
CA ARG A 130 6.78 -1.98 13.20
C ARG A 130 6.22 -3.37 12.98
N ASP A 131 7.02 -4.22 12.35
CA ASP A 131 6.78 -5.67 12.36
C ASP A 131 7.06 -6.18 13.78
N LEU A 132 6.01 -6.68 14.44
CA LEU A 132 6.06 -7.20 15.80
C LEU A 132 6.55 -8.66 15.84
N THR A 133 6.41 -9.40 14.74
CA THR A 133 6.94 -10.75 14.57
C THR A 133 8.45 -10.71 14.34
N ALA A 134 8.90 -10.02 13.29
CA ALA A 134 10.32 -9.93 12.92
C ALA A 134 11.10 -8.95 13.81
N ARG A 135 10.40 -8.05 14.52
CA ARG A 135 10.99 -6.98 15.34
C ARG A 135 11.82 -5.99 14.53
N ALA A 136 11.49 -5.82 13.26
CA ALA A 136 12.03 -4.80 12.37
C ALA A 136 11.16 -3.54 12.40
N THR A 137 11.75 -2.40 12.03
CA THR A 137 11.03 -1.14 11.88
C THR A 137 11.37 -0.58 10.51
N ASP A 138 10.31 -0.33 9.75
CA ASP A 138 10.36 0.46 8.53
C ASP A 138 10.07 1.93 8.85
N VAL A 139 10.82 2.82 8.21
CA VAL A 139 10.57 4.25 8.19
C VAL A 139 10.67 4.72 6.74
N SER A 140 9.61 5.33 6.25
CA SER A 140 9.53 5.76 4.85
C SER A 140 8.97 7.17 4.71
N PHE A 141 9.30 7.80 3.58
CA PHE A 141 8.71 9.04 3.13
C PHE A 141 8.32 8.91 1.66
N GLY A 142 7.02 9.04 1.41
CA GLY A 142 6.42 9.07 0.08
C GLY A 142 5.98 10.47 -0.31
N ALA A 143 5.96 10.75 -1.61
CA ALA A 143 5.35 11.94 -2.19
C ALA A 143 4.62 11.57 -3.48
N GLU A 144 3.46 12.18 -3.67
CA GLU A 144 2.65 12.03 -4.89
C GLU A 144 2.44 13.38 -5.54
N PHE A 145 2.46 13.42 -6.88
CA PHE A 145 2.20 14.59 -7.68
C PHE A 145 1.14 14.29 -8.74
N GLU A 146 -0.01 14.94 -8.59
CA GLU A 146 -1.06 14.91 -9.60
C GLU A 146 -0.67 15.84 -10.75
N ALA A 147 -0.30 15.29 -11.90
CA ALA A 147 0.06 16.09 -13.06
C ALA A 147 -1.17 16.60 -13.82
N ASN A 148 -2.26 15.83 -13.84
CA ASN A 148 -3.59 16.16 -14.36
C ASN A 148 -4.60 15.11 -13.85
N ASP A 149 -5.85 15.23 -14.25
CA ASP A 149 -6.96 14.35 -13.84
C ASP A 149 -6.77 12.86 -14.21
N ARG A 150 -5.68 12.50 -14.92
CA ARG A 150 -5.39 11.12 -15.30
C ARG A 150 -4.02 10.62 -14.87
N PHE A 151 -3.05 11.50 -14.68
CA PHE A 151 -1.67 11.10 -14.39
C PHE A 151 -1.27 11.53 -13.00
N THR A 152 -0.85 10.55 -12.20
CA THR A 152 -0.22 10.77 -10.90
C THR A 152 1.17 10.15 -10.92
N TYR A 153 2.15 10.87 -10.40
CA TYR A 153 3.52 10.40 -10.22
C TYR A 153 3.76 10.17 -8.74
N SER A 154 4.46 9.11 -8.38
CA SER A 154 4.84 8.82 -7.00
C SER A 154 6.34 8.62 -6.88
N ALA A 155 6.88 8.96 -5.71
CA ALA A 155 8.23 8.63 -5.32
C ALA A 155 8.27 8.31 -3.83
N LEU A 156 9.06 7.32 -3.44
CA LEU A 156 9.21 6.91 -2.05
C LEU A 156 10.68 6.62 -1.76
N VAL A 157 11.13 6.94 -0.55
CA VAL A 157 12.40 6.49 0.00
C VAL A 157 12.17 5.96 1.41
N GLY A 158 12.83 4.86 1.75
CA GLY A 158 12.63 4.23 3.06
C GLY A 158 13.82 3.41 3.53
N HIS A 159 13.68 2.87 4.73
CA HIS A 159 14.65 2.00 5.36
C HIS A 159 13.91 0.96 6.22
N ASP A 160 13.93 -0.30 5.78
CA ASP A 160 13.16 -1.42 6.37
C ASP A 160 13.74 -1.98 7.68
N GLY A 161 14.87 -1.42 8.11
CA GLY A 161 15.63 -1.82 9.29
C GLY A 161 16.94 -2.53 8.95
N ALA A 162 17.09 -2.99 7.70
CA ALA A 162 18.31 -3.58 7.17
C ALA A 162 18.89 -2.76 6.02
N ASP A 163 18.06 -2.41 5.03
CA ASP A 163 18.48 -1.83 3.76
C ASP A 163 17.73 -0.54 3.46
N VAL A 164 18.40 0.38 2.75
CA VAL A 164 17.74 1.54 2.15
C VAL A 164 17.09 1.12 0.85
N TYR A 165 15.86 1.59 0.63
CA TYR A 165 15.13 1.37 -0.60
C TYR A 165 14.48 2.65 -1.11
N GLY A 166 14.06 2.61 -2.37
CA GLY A 166 13.30 3.68 -2.98
C GLY A 166 12.51 3.22 -4.18
N GLU A 167 11.45 3.97 -4.46
CA GLU A 167 10.47 3.65 -5.47
C GLU A 167 10.14 4.89 -6.29
N ALA A 168 9.80 4.68 -7.56
CA ALA A 168 9.27 5.72 -8.43
C ALA A 168 8.19 5.14 -9.32
N GLY A 169 7.03 5.81 -9.36
CA GLY A 169 5.86 5.31 -10.04
C GLY A 169 5.16 6.35 -10.91
N VAL A 170 4.37 5.85 -11.85
CA VAL A 170 3.37 6.61 -12.59
C VAL A 170 2.09 5.79 -12.69
N SER A 171 0.95 6.41 -12.43
CA SER A 171 -0.37 5.84 -12.67
C SER A 171 -1.12 6.62 -13.75
N TYR A 172 -1.98 5.91 -14.48
CA TYR A 172 -2.88 6.45 -15.47
C TYR A 172 -4.31 5.99 -15.20
N ALA A 173 -5.21 6.92 -14.88
CA ALA A 173 -6.63 6.65 -14.77
C ALA A 173 -7.29 6.63 -16.16
N PHE A 174 -7.81 5.47 -16.56
CA PHE A 174 -8.63 5.35 -17.77
C PHE A 174 -10.01 5.99 -17.56
N ASN A 175 -10.55 5.82 -16.36
CA ASN A 175 -11.82 6.35 -15.87
C ASN A 175 -11.80 6.33 -14.33
N GLU A 176 -12.93 6.69 -13.70
CA GLU A 176 -13.09 6.73 -12.23
C GLU A 176 -12.87 5.37 -11.53
N MET A 177 -13.07 4.25 -12.25
CA MET A 177 -12.99 2.90 -11.70
C MET A 177 -11.75 2.12 -12.16
N THR A 178 -11.02 2.58 -13.18
CA THR A 178 -9.97 1.75 -13.80
C THR A 178 -8.71 2.55 -14.02
N SER A 179 -7.58 2.02 -13.54
CA SER A 179 -6.26 2.62 -13.69
C SER A 179 -5.21 1.57 -14.02
N ALA A 180 -4.10 2.01 -14.63
CA ALA A 180 -2.89 1.20 -14.78
C ALA A 180 -1.71 1.94 -14.14
N SER A 181 -0.74 1.18 -13.64
CA SER A 181 0.45 1.72 -13.00
C SER A 181 1.72 1.07 -13.55
N LEU A 182 2.81 1.84 -13.46
CA LEU A 182 4.17 1.37 -13.59
C LEU A 182 4.92 1.84 -12.34
N LEU A 183 5.54 0.90 -11.62
CA LEU A 183 6.39 1.17 -10.46
C LEU A 183 7.79 0.61 -10.73
N ILE A 184 8.81 1.33 -10.31
CA ILE A 184 10.19 0.87 -10.28
C ILE A 184 10.67 0.92 -8.84
N GLU A 185 11.13 -0.21 -8.33
CA GLU A 185 11.62 -0.37 -6.97
C GLU A 185 13.11 -0.72 -7.00
N VAL A 186 13.88 -0.11 -6.11
CA VAL A 186 15.31 -0.35 -5.95
C VAL A 186 15.64 -0.43 -4.46
N ALA A 187 16.33 -1.48 -4.06
CA ALA A 187 16.85 -1.64 -2.69
C ALA A 187 18.36 -1.92 -2.72
N GLU A 188 19.04 -1.59 -1.63
CA GLU A 188 20.46 -1.88 -1.45
C GLU A 188 20.73 -3.39 -1.61
N GLY A 189 21.75 -3.75 -2.41
CA GLY A 189 22.10 -5.15 -2.65
C GLY A 189 21.09 -5.97 -3.46
N ALA A 190 19.96 -5.38 -3.88
CA ALA A 190 18.93 -6.05 -4.67
C ALA A 190 18.99 -5.67 -6.16
N LYS A 191 18.35 -6.48 -7.00
CA LYS A 191 18.11 -6.12 -8.40
C LYS A 191 16.87 -5.22 -8.46
N PRO A 192 16.85 -4.20 -9.33
CA PRO A 192 15.64 -3.41 -9.54
C PRO A 192 14.46 -4.27 -9.95
N THR A 193 13.30 -3.95 -9.41
CA THR A 193 12.01 -4.55 -9.79
C THR A 193 11.21 -3.53 -10.59
N ILE A 194 10.58 -4.00 -11.66
CA ILE A 194 9.63 -3.21 -12.43
C ILE A 194 8.26 -3.88 -12.29
N ASN A 195 7.27 -3.17 -11.78
CA ASN A 195 5.93 -3.67 -11.59
C ASN A 195 4.95 -2.95 -12.54
N LEU A 196 4.16 -3.71 -13.28
CA LEU A 196 3.04 -3.22 -14.09
C LEU A 196 1.73 -3.64 -13.43
N GLY A 197 0.90 -2.67 -13.06
CA GLY A 197 -0.37 -2.91 -12.39
C GLY A 197 -1.58 -2.49 -13.23
N LEU A 198 -2.70 -3.17 -13.00
CA LEU A 198 -4.04 -2.78 -13.43
C LEU A 198 -4.96 -2.89 -12.22
N THR A 199 -5.70 -1.82 -11.90
CA THR A 199 -6.64 -1.79 -10.78
C THR A 199 -8.06 -1.48 -11.26
N ILE A 200 -9.03 -2.14 -10.64
CA ILE A 200 -10.46 -1.89 -10.80
C ILE A 200 -11.06 -1.58 -9.42
N ALA A 201 -11.50 -0.34 -9.21
CA ALA A 201 -12.31 0.05 -8.07
C ALA A 201 -13.77 -0.38 -8.29
N LEU A 202 -14.34 -1.06 -7.30
CA LEU A 202 -15.69 -1.64 -7.33
C LEU A 202 -16.70 -0.82 -6.53
N GLY A 203 -16.24 0.14 -5.72
CA GLY A 203 -17.06 1.13 -5.03
C GLY A 203 -16.27 1.98 -4.05
N SER A 204 -16.84 3.15 -3.74
CA SER A 204 -16.39 4.17 -2.78
C SER A 204 -17.59 5.00 -2.32
#